data_AF-A0A970W581-F1
#
_entry.id   AF-A0A970W581-F1
#
_cell.length_a   1.000
_cell.length_b   1.000
_cell.length_c   1.000
_cell.angle_alpha   90.00
_cell.angle_beta   90.00
_cell.angle_gamma   90.00
#
_symmetry.space_group_name_H-M   'P 1'
#
loop_
_entity.id
_entity.type
_entity.pdbx_description
1 polymer ?
#
loop_
_entity_poly.entity_id
_entity_poly.type
_entity_poly.pdbx_seq_one_letter_code
_entity_poly.pdbx_strand_id
1 'polypeptide(L)'
;MGAVERFRSALREQQVAEPVVAQIMAGYERISDSSAKARRAAFFAQAIQRMDELLDPPTRQAVRDACACSKGGWRQEAVHKLAQEYAGRSLEDKVRALWDVTYMGKPVLNPDGTISTGIGDRGGFACPCPVFSSVGWTEPVSLTYCYCCAGHFRHHYQIALGVKLATKEVLSSALASQGQKPCRFVFEIVD
;
A
#
# COMPACT_ATOMS: atom_id res chain seq x y z
N MET A 1 10.76 -7.44 10.03
CA MET A 1 10.66 -5.97 10.04
C MET A 1 9.24 -5.53 10.34
N GLY A 2 9.04 -4.60 11.27
CA GLY A 2 7.72 -4.03 11.56
C GLY A 2 7.39 -2.82 10.67
N ALA A 3 6.27 -2.15 10.94
CA ALA A 3 5.80 -1.02 10.14
C ALA A 3 6.64 0.25 10.36
N VAL A 4 7.01 0.54 11.62
CA VAL A 4 7.82 1.70 11.98
C VAL A 4 9.23 1.54 11.46
N GLU A 5 9.83 0.36 11.64
CA GLU A 5 11.16 0.04 11.14
C GLU A 5 11.21 0.13 9.60
N ARG A 6 10.23 -0.45 8.89
CA ARG A 6 10.11 -0.29 7.42
C ARG A 6 10.07 1.17 7.00
N PHE A 7 9.30 1.99 7.72
CA PHE A 7 9.18 3.40 7.39
C PHE A 7 10.50 4.17 7.55
N ARG A 8 11.24 3.91 8.63
CA ARG A 8 12.58 4.48 8.81
C ARG A 8 13.55 4.00 7.72
N SER A 9 13.52 2.72 7.36
CA SER A 9 14.34 2.18 6.27
C SER A 9 14.03 2.89 4.95
N ALA A 10 12.75 3.01 4.61
CA ALA A 10 12.30 3.66 3.39
C ALA A 10 12.73 5.13 3.30
N LEU A 11 12.64 5.90 4.39
CA LEU A 11 13.15 7.29 4.41
C LEU A 11 14.65 7.36 4.08
N ARG A 12 15.46 6.43 4.61
CA ARG A 12 16.90 6.37 4.33
C ARG A 12 17.19 5.91 2.90
N GLU A 13 16.50 4.89 2.43
CA GLU A 13 16.63 4.35 1.07
C GLU A 13 16.28 5.38 0.01
N GLN A 14 15.31 6.25 0.29
CA GLN A 14 14.95 7.38 -0.58
C GLN A 14 15.79 8.64 -0.31
N GLN A 15 16.88 8.52 0.45
CA GLN A 15 17.85 9.59 0.70
C GLN A 15 17.21 10.88 1.25
N VAL A 16 16.13 10.76 2.04
CA VAL A 16 15.51 11.91 2.69
C VAL A 16 16.50 12.51 3.67
N ALA A 17 16.79 13.81 3.52
CA ALA A 17 17.79 14.49 4.32
C ALA A 17 17.47 14.42 5.83
N GLU A 18 18.48 14.19 6.67
CA GLU A 18 18.31 14.03 8.12
C GLU A 18 17.52 15.17 8.81
N PRO A 19 17.70 16.47 8.46
CA PRO A 19 16.86 17.53 9.02
C PRO A 19 15.37 17.39 8.67
N VAL A 20 15.05 16.82 7.52
CA VAL A 20 13.67 16.55 7.08
C VAL A 20 13.13 15.31 7.78
N VAL A 21 13.94 14.25 7.90
CA VAL A 21 13.59 13.06 8.70
C VAL A 21 13.28 13.45 10.14
N ALA A 22 14.10 14.30 10.76
CA ALA A 22 13.87 14.79 12.12
C ALA A 22 12.51 15.50 12.25
N GLN A 23 12.13 16.33 11.29
CA GLN A 23 10.82 16.98 11.26
C GLN A 23 9.68 15.98 11.10
N ILE A 24 9.78 15.03 10.17
CA ILE A 24 8.78 13.96 9.98
C ILE A 24 8.57 13.19 11.28
N MET A 25 9.65 12.88 12.01
CA MET A 25 9.65 12.07 13.22
C MET A 25 9.36 12.85 14.52
N ALA A 26 9.28 14.18 14.48
CA ALA A 26 9.17 15.03 15.66
C ALA A 26 7.97 14.68 16.57
N GLY A 27 8.20 14.56 17.88
CA GLY A 27 7.21 14.11 18.87
C GLY A 27 7.08 12.58 18.99
N TYR A 28 7.76 11.84 18.10
CA TYR A 28 7.73 10.38 18.02
C TYR A 28 9.15 9.79 17.86
N GLU A 29 10.18 10.46 18.36
CA GLU A 29 11.59 10.10 18.19
C GLU A 29 11.86 8.66 18.63
N ARG A 30 11.22 8.24 19.73
CA ARG A 30 11.32 6.91 20.33
C ARG A 30 10.23 5.93 19.89
N ILE A 31 9.43 6.25 18.86
CA ILE A 31 8.42 5.31 18.35
C ILE A 31 9.10 4.04 17.81
N SER A 32 8.49 2.90 18.12
CA SER A 32 8.95 1.57 17.75
C SER A 32 7.77 0.68 17.33
N ASP A 33 8.06 -0.48 16.76
CA ASP A 33 7.02 -1.47 16.44
C ASP A 33 6.38 -2.13 17.67
N SER A 34 7.04 -2.08 18.83
CA SER A 34 6.49 -2.50 20.13
C SER A 34 5.60 -1.44 20.78
N SER A 35 5.55 -0.21 20.24
CA SER A 35 4.69 0.84 20.76
C SER A 35 3.21 0.49 20.63
N ALA A 36 2.40 0.98 21.58
CA ALA A 36 0.95 0.79 21.59
C ALA A 36 0.33 1.14 20.22
N LYS A 37 -0.68 0.36 19.80
CA LYS A 37 -1.27 0.48 18.46
C LYS A 37 -1.80 1.89 18.17
N ALA A 38 -2.52 2.48 19.12
CA ALA A 38 -3.01 3.85 19.03
C ALA A 38 -1.86 4.88 18.86
N ARG A 39 -0.73 4.69 19.55
CA ARG A 39 0.44 5.55 19.42
C ARG A 39 1.09 5.42 18.04
N ARG A 40 1.14 4.22 17.47
CA ARG A 40 1.64 4.00 16.10
C ARG A 40 0.71 4.62 15.05
N ALA A 41 -0.61 4.50 15.23
CA ALA A 41 -1.59 5.13 14.33
C ALA A 41 -1.45 6.66 14.35
N ALA A 42 -1.36 7.26 15.54
CA ALA A 42 -1.16 8.70 15.69
C ALA A 42 0.17 9.18 15.08
N PHE A 43 1.25 8.41 15.29
CA PHE A 43 2.52 8.65 14.63
C PHE A 43 2.39 8.67 13.10
N PHE A 44 1.80 7.62 12.51
CA PHE A 44 1.69 7.56 11.05
C PHE A 44 0.78 8.65 10.49
N ALA A 45 -0.33 8.99 11.14
CA ALA A 45 -1.17 10.09 10.68
C ALA A 45 -0.39 11.41 10.61
N GLN A 46 0.38 11.74 11.65
CA GLN A 46 1.20 12.96 11.67
C GLN A 46 2.41 12.90 10.72
N ALA A 47 3.11 11.77 10.69
CA ALA A 47 4.30 11.62 9.86
C ALA A 47 3.96 11.74 8.37
N ILE A 48 2.84 11.18 7.92
CA ILE A 48 2.41 11.32 6.53
C ILE A 48 2.00 12.74 6.19
N GLN A 49 1.29 13.44 7.08
CA GLN A 49 0.97 14.85 6.86
C GLN A 49 2.24 15.67 6.64
N ARG A 50 3.26 15.50 7.50
CA ARG A 50 4.54 16.20 7.35
C ARG A 50 5.29 15.79 6.08
N MET A 51 5.24 14.51 5.70
CA MET A 51 5.81 14.10 4.42
C MET A 51 5.12 14.78 3.24
N ASP A 52 3.80 14.95 3.28
CA ASP A 52 3.07 15.61 2.21
C ASP A 52 3.46 17.09 2.07
N GLU A 53 3.85 17.73 3.16
CA GLU A 53 4.30 19.13 3.21
C GLU A 53 5.79 19.30 2.86
N LEU A 54 6.64 18.35 3.25
CA LEU A 54 8.11 18.49 3.19
C LEU A 54 8.76 17.80 2.00
N LEU A 55 8.09 16.83 1.38
CA LEU A 55 8.65 16.02 0.30
C LEU A 55 7.86 16.24 -0.99
N ASP A 56 8.57 16.19 -2.13
CA ASP A 56 7.93 16.20 -3.43
C ASP A 56 7.07 14.92 -3.63
N PRO A 57 6.04 14.98 -4.50
CA PRO A 57 5.13 13.85 -4.70
C PRO A 57 5.80 12.53 -5.10
N PRO A 58 6.78 12.50 -6.02
CA PRO A 58 7.56 11.30 -6.31
C PRO A 58 8.26 10.70 -5.08
N THR A 59 8.96 11.52 -4.29
CA THR A 59 9.70 11.03 -3.12
C THR A 59 8.78 10.45 -2.05
N ARG A 60 7.69 11.15 -1.69
CA ARG A 60 6.76 10.63 -0.66
C ARG A 60 6.06 9.34 -1.11
N GLN A 61 5.75 9.22 -2.40
CA GLN A 61 5.20 8.00 -2.98
C GLN A 61 6.21 6.86 -2.85
N ALA A 62 7.45 7.06 -3.28
CA ALA A 62 8.50 6.04 -3.22
C ALA A 62 8.74 5.54 -1.77
N VAL A 63 8.79 6.44 -0.80
CA VAL A 63 8.91 6.08 0.63
C VAL A 63 7.76 5.16 1.07
N ARG A 64 6.51 5.50 0.72
CA ARG A 64 5.34 4.75 1.17
C ARG A 64 5.10 3.46 0.41
N ASP A 65 5.48 3.43 -0.85
CA ASP A 65 5.47 2.25 -1.69
C ASP A 65 6.50 1.21 -1.20
N ALA A 66 7.70 1.64 -0.80
CA ALA A 66 8.71 0.78 -0.17
C ALA A 66 8.25 0.17 1.18
N CYS A 67 7.25 0.79 1.83
CA CYS A 67 6.69 0.30 3.09
C CYS A 67 5.72 -0.89 2.92
N ALA A 68 5.51 -1.40 1.70
CA ALA A 68 4.60 -2.51 1.42
C ALA A 68 4.75 -3.69 2.39
N CYS A 69 3.65 -4.06 3.04
CA CYS A 69 3.61 -5.13 4.04
C CYS A 69 2.92 -6.39 3.50
N SER A 70 2.87 -7.45 4.31
CA SER A 70 2.12 -8.68 4.01
C SER A 70 2.48 -9.33 2.66
N LYS A 71 3.76 -9.27 2.30
CA LYS A 71 4.30 -9.82 1.05
C LYS A 71 4.48 -11.35 1.05
N GLY A 72 4.26 -12.01 2.20
CA GLY A 72 4.46 -13.45 2.36
C GLY A 72 3.25 -14.24 2.82
N GLY A 73 3.49 -15.51 3.17
CA GLY A 73 2.48 -16.46 3.65
C GLY A 73 1.59 -17.01 2.54
N TRP A 74 0.41 -17.50 2.90
CA TRP A 74 -0.51 -18.20 1.99
C TRP A 74 -0.87 -17.41 0.71
N ARG A 75 -0.92 -16.07 0.77
CA ARG A 75 -1.18 -15.25 -0.43
C ARG A 75 -0.04 -15.34 -1.44
N GLN A 76 1.20 -15.33 -0.94
CA GLN A 76 2.37 -15.48 -1.79
C GLN A 76 2.37 -16.86 -2.47
N GLU A 77 2.09 -17.91 -1.71
CA GLU A 77 1.94 -19.27 -2.24
C GLU A 77 0.84 -19.37 -3.29
N ALA A 78 -0.32 -18.75 -3.04
CA ALA A 78 -1.44 -18.73 -3.97
C ALA A 78 -1.10 -18.03 -5.31
N VAL A 79 -0.42 -16.88 -5.28
CA VAL A 79 -0.04 -16.20 -6.53
C VAL A 79 1.08 -16.91 -7.28
N HIS A 80 1.98 -17.62 -6.60
CA HIS A 80 2.95 -18.49 -7.28
C HIS A 80 2.27 -19.66 -7.98
N LYS A 81 1.29 -20.30 -7.33
CA LYS A 81 0.52 -21.37 -7.94
C LYS A 81 -0.26 -20.87 -9.16
N LEU A 82 -0.93 -19.71 -9.03
CA LEU A 82 -1.63 -19.07 -10.15
C LEU A 82 -0.66 -18.78 -11.31
N ALA A 83 0.52 -18.22 -11.03
CA ALA A 83 1.52 -17.94 -12.05
C ALA A 83 1.95 -19.20 -12.83
N GLN A 84 2.05 -20.34 -12.16
CA GLN A 84 2.37 -21.63 -12.78
C GLN A 84 1.20 -22.16 -13.61
N GLU A 85 -0.01 -22.16 -13.07
CA GLU A 85 -1.22 -22.67 -13.74
C GLU A 85 -1.59 -21.87 -14.99
N TYR A 86 -1.34 -20.55 -14.96
CA TYR A 86 -1.63 -19.63 -16.06
C TYR A 86 -0.37 -19.26 -16.87
N ALA A 87 0.70 -20.06 -16.77
CA ALA A 87 1.87 -19.89 -17.61
C ALA A 87 1.48 -19.96 -19.11
N GLY A 88 1.96 -19.00 -19.91
CA GLY A 88 1.65 -18.90 -21.33
C GLY A 88 0.23 -18.40 -21.68
N ARG A 89 -0.63 -18.13 -20.69
CA ARG A 89 -1.94 -17.48 -20.91
C ARG A 89 -1.79 -15.98 -21.14
N SER A 90 -2.82 -15.36 -21.70
CA SER A 90 -2.89 -13.91 -21.90
C SER A 90 -2.85 -13.15 -20.57
N LEU A 91 -2.53 -11.86 -20.63
CA LEU A 91 -2.52 -11.02 -19.43
C LEU A 91 -3.94 -10.89 -18.86
N GLU A 92 -4.94 -10.78 -19.73
CA GLU A 92 -6.36 -10.71 -19.40
C GLU A 92 -6.82 -11.92 -18.59
N ASP A 93 -6.46 -13.13 -19.03
CA ASP A 93 -6.80 -14.38 -18.34
C ASP A 93 -6.16 -14.40 -16.94
N LYS A 94 -4.88 -14.02 -16.83
CA LYS A 94 -4.17 -13.97 -15.55
C LYS A 94 -4.77 -12.94 -14.60
N VAL A 95 -5.13 -11.74 -15.10
CA VAL A 95 -5.80 -10.71 -14.31
C VAL A 95 -7.16 -11.19 -13.81
N ARG A 96 -7.93 -11.89 -14.65
CA ARG A 96 -9.23 -12.45 -14.27
C ARG A 96 -9.09 -13.55 -13.22
N ALA A 97 -8.06 -14.39 -13.31
CA ALA A 97 -7.80 -15.47 -12.35
C ALA A 97 -7.52 -14.96 -10.92
N LEU A 98 -6.98 -13.74 -10.77
CA LEU A 98 -6.75 -13.14 -9.45
C LEU A 98 -8.03 -12.91 -8.64
N TRP A 99 -9.21 -12.91 -9.29
CA TRP A 99 -10.51 -12.75 -8.61
C TRP A 99 -10.82 -13.92 -7.67
N ASP A 100 -10.25 -15.09 -7.95
CA ASP A 100 -10.47 -16.31 -7.18
C ASP A 100 -9.46 -16.43 -6.01
N VAL A 101 -8.49 -15.51 -5.92
CA VAL A 101 -7.53 -15.48 -4.81
C VAL A 101 -8.08 -14.59 -3.69
N THR A 102 -8.30 -15.21 -2.53
CA THR A 102 -8.82 -14.52 -1.34
C THR A 102 -8.00 -13.27 -1.01
N TYR A 103 -8.70 -12.17 -0.72
CA TYR A 103 -8.12 -10.85 -0.37
C TYR A 103 -7.16 -10.26 -1.41
N MET A 104 -7.26 -10.67 -2.68
CA MET A 104 -6.53 -10.06 -3.81
C MET A 104 -7.37 -9.08 -4.62
N GLY A 105 -8.52 -8.64 -4.09
CA GLY A 105 -9.41 -7.72 -4.80
C GLY A 105 -10.00 -8.37 -6.04
N LYS A 106 -10.42 -7.54 -7.00
CA LYS A 106 -10.91 -7.98 -8.31
C LYS A 106 -10.29 -7.08 -9.37
N PRO A 107 -9.02 -7.32 -9.73
CA PRO A 107 -8.30 -6.43 -10.63
C PRO A 107 -8.90 -6.48 -12.05
N VAL A 108 -8.80 -5.36 -12.76
CA VAL A 108 -9.26 -5.22 -14.15
C VAL A 108 -8.13 -4.64 -14.98
N LEU A 109 -7.88 -5.21 -16.15
CA LEU A 109 -7.02 -4.62 -17.18
C LEU A 109 -7.83 -3.58 -17.95
N ASN A 110 -7.40 -2.33 -17.91
CA ASN A 110 -8.07 -1.20 -18.55
C ASN A 110 -7.64 -1.08 -20.03
N PRO A 111 -8.45 -0.41 -20.88
CA PRO A 111 -8.10 -0.20 -22.29
C PRO A 111 -6.78 0.54 -22.54
N ASP A 112 -6.31 1.34 -21.58
CA ASP A 112 -5.04 2.07 -21.64
C ASP A 112 -3.83 1.23 -21.17
N GLY A 113 -4.03 -0.07 -20.91
CA GLY A 113 -3.00 -0.99 -20.44
C GLY A 113 -2.71 -0.93 -18.93
N THR A 114 -3.38 -0.04 -18.18
CA THR A 114 -3.24 -0.01 -16.71
C THR A 114 -4.06 -1.11 -16.04
N ILE A 115 -3.72 -1.43 -14.79
CA ILE A 115 -4.47 -2.40 -13.97
C ILE A 115 -5.08 -1.66 -12.77
N SER A 116 -6.40 -1.70 -12.65
CA SER A 116 -7.13 -1.13 -11.51
C SER A 116 -7.53 -2.23 -10.54
N THR A 117 -7.41 -1.99 -9.22
CA THR A 117 -7.92 -2.89 -8.19
C THR A 117 -8.40 -2.13 -6.95
N GLY A 118 -8.94 -2.85 -5.98
CA GLY A 118 -9.38 -2.26 -4.74
C GLY A 118 -9.99 -3.24 -3.75
N ILE A 119 -10.44 -2.69 -2.62
CA ILE A 119 -11.18 -3.42 -1.59
C ILE A 119 -12.37 -2.60 -1.09
N GLY A 120 -13.35 -3.31 -0.53
CA GLY A 120 -14.56 -2.74 0.05
C GLY A 120 -15.45 -2.12 -1.02
N ASP A 121 -15.89 -2.92 -2.00
CA ASP A 121 -16.56 -2.51 -3.25
C ASP A 121 -17.56 -1.34 -3.13
N ARG A 122 -18.29 -1.24 -2.01
CA ARG A 122 -19.30 -0.21 -1.73
C ARG A 122 -18.88 0.87 -0.72
N GLY A 123 -17.66 0.85 -0.21
CA GLY A 123 -17.27 1.59 1.00
C GLY A 123 -17.92 1.00 2.25
N GLY A 124 -18.08 1.84 3.28
CA GLY A 124 -18.71 1.49 4.56
C GLY A 124 -17.91 0.49 5.41
N PHE A 125 -16.59 0.43 5.27
CA PHE A 125 -15.76 -0.56 5.96
C PHE A 125 -14.58 0.07 6.71
N ALA A 126 -14.20 -0.56 7.81
CA ALA A 126 -12.99 -0.20 8.55
C ALA A 126 -11.75 -0.65 7.79
N CYS A 127 -10.72 0.19 7.74
CA CYS A 127 -9.47 -0.16 7.07
C CYS A 127 -8.82 -1.41 7.71
N PRO A 128 -8.47 -2.45 6.93
CA PRO A 128 -7.84 -3.67 7.46
C PRO A 128 -6.34 -3.49 7.77
N CYS A 129 -5.78 -2.30 7.53
CA CYS A 129 -4.36 -2.02 7.77
C CYS A 129 -3.99 -2.33 9.24
N PRO A 130 -2.97 -3.16 9.51
CA PRO A 130 -2.60 -3.54 10.87
C PRO A 130 -2.22 -2.39 11.80
N VAL A 131 -1.86 -1.21 11.26
CA VAL A 131 -1.57 -0.01 12.05
C VAL A 131 -2.86 0.64 12.58
N PHE A 132 -3.90 0.73 11.75
CA PHE A 132 -5.12 1.48 12.03
C PHE A 132 -6.33 0.61 12.42
N SER A 133 -6.31 -0.69 12.09
CA SER A 133 -7.42 -1.59 12.40
C SER A 133 -7.72 -1.61 13.89
N SER A 134 -8.99 -1.60 14.29
CA SER A 134 -9.40 -1.68 15.70
C SER A 134 -8.85 -0.59 16.63
N VAL A 135 -8.29 0.51 16.09
CA VAL A 135 -7.80 1.65 16.90
C VAL A 135 -8.93 2.63 17.22
N GLY A 136 -10.05 2.59 16.47
CA GLY A 136 -11.10 3.61 16.59
C GLY A 136 -10.64 4.98 16.07
N TRP A 137 -9.72 5.00 15.10
CA TRP A 137 -9.21 6.23 14.52
C TRP A 137 -10.31 6.99 13.75
N THR A 138 -10.55 8.24 14.13
CA THR A 138 -11.66 9.06 13.59
C THR A 138 -11.22 10.13 12.62
N GLU A 139 -9.93 10.45 12.48
CA GLU A 139 -9.46 11.51 11.59
C GLU A 139 -9.09 10.97 10.21
N PRO A 140 -9.25 11.75 9.12
CA PRO A 140 -8.77 11.33 7.81
C PRO A 140 -7.25 11.21 7.79
N VAL A 141 -6.74 10.21 7.10
CA VAL A 141 -5.30 10.06 6.82
C VAL A 141 -5.07 10.22 5.33
N SER A 142 -4.07 11.00 4.95
CA SER A 142 -3.70 11.24 3.56
C SER A 142 -3.58 9.96 2.73
N LEU A 143 -3.98 10.04 1.46
CA LEU A 143 -3.85 8.96 0.47
C LEU A 143 -2.41 8.46 0.34
N THR A 144 -1.42 9.34 0.59
CA THR A 144 0.00 8.99 0.60
C THR A 144 0.29 7.79 1.51
N TYR A 145 -0.40 7.68 2.66
CA TYR A 145 -0.23 6.53 3.56
C TYR A 145 -0.50 5.18 2.87
N CYS A 146 -1.50 5.17 1.99
CA CYS A 146 -2.05 3.97 1.37
C CYS A 146 -1.26 3.44 0.17
N TYR A 147 -0.18 4.11 -0.26
CA TYR A 147 0.79 3.52 -1.20
C TYR A 147 1.43 2.24 -0.64
N CYS A 148 1.48 2.06 0.69
CA CYS A 148 1.88 0.79 1.31
C CYS A 148 0.91 -0.36 0.95
N CYS A 149 -0.39 -0.07 0.90
CA CYS A 149 -1.41 -1.06 0.52
C CYS A 149 -1.38 -1.31 -1.00
N ALA A 150 -1.19 -0.27 -1.81
CA ALA A 150 -0.98 -0.43 -3.25
C ALA A 150 0.26 -1.30 -3.54
N GLY A 151 1.40 -1.03 -2.89
CA GLY A 151 2.62 -1.81 -3.02
C GLY A 151 2.47 -3.27 -2.56
N HIS A 152 1.56 -3.55 -1.63
CA HIS A 152 1.19 -4.91 -1.24
C HIS A 152 0.48 -5.66 -2.38
N PHE A 153 -0.54 -5.06 -3.02
CA PHE A 153 -1.21 -5.65 -4.18
C PHE A 153 -0.24 -5.83 -5.35
N ARG A 154 0.53 -4.77 -5.65
CA ARG A 154 1.53 -4.76 -6.70
C ARG A 154 2.52 -5.91 -6.57
N HIS A 155 3.07 -6.14 -5.37
CA HIS A 155 4.03 -7.23 -5.14
C HIS A 155 3.48 -8.58 -5.59
N HIS A 156 2.25 -8.90 -5.16
CA HIS A 156 1.59 -10.16 -5.48
C HIS A 156 1.15 -10.25 -6.95
N TYR A 157 0.67 -9.14 -7.53
CA TYR A 157 0.29 -9.10 -8.93
C TYR A 157 1.47 -9.27 -9.86
N GLN A 158 2.63 -8.67 -9.58
CA GLN A 158 3.83 -8.90 -10.40
C GLN A 158 4.20 -10.39 -10.47
N ILE A 159 4.07 -11.11 -9.35
CA ILE A 159 4.32 -12.55 -9.29
C ILE A 159 3.29 -13.29 -10.16
N ALA A 160 1.99 -13.04 -9.92
CA ALA A 160 0.90 -13.75 -10.59
C ALA A 160 0.87 -13.50 -12.11
N LEU A 161 1.15 -12.27 -12.53
CA LEU A 161 1.03 -11.84 -13.91
C LEU A 161 2.32 -12.09 -14.72
N GLY A 162 3.48 -12.13 -14.05
CA GLY A 162 4.78 -12.25 -14.69
C GLY A 162 5.22 -10.98 -15.42
N VAL A 163 4.79 -9.81 -14.93
CA VAL A 163 5.17 -8.49 -15.44
C VAL A 163 5.66 -7.61 -14.28
N LYS A 164 6.42 -6.56 -14.59
CA LYS A 164 6.72 -5.53 -13.60
C LYS A 164 5.63 -4.47 -13.60
N LEU A 165 5.34 -3.93 -12.43
CA LEU A 165 4.32 -2.93 -12.22
C LEU A 165 4.90 -1.75 -11.45
N ALA A 166 4.46 -0.54 -11.76
CA ALA A 166 4.59 0.61 -10.89
C ALA A 166 3.22 0.99 -10.34
N THR A 167 3.17 1.49 -9.09
CA THR A 167 1.95 2.10 -8.58
C THR A 167 1.80 3.45 -9.28
N LYS A 168 0.81 3.61 -10.13
CA LYS A 168 0.52 4.88 -10.83
C LYS A 168 -0.17 5.85 -9.87
N GLU A 169 -1.19 5.37 -9.17
CA GLU A 169 -1.99 6.24 -8.28
C GLU A 169 -2.77 5.46 -7.21
N VAL A 170 -2.95 6.10 -6.05
CA VAL A 170 -3.95 5.73 -5.04
C VAL A 170 -5.14 6.69 -5.16
N LEU A 171 -6.21 6.26 -5.84
CA LEU A 171 -7.37 7.12 -6.13
C LEU A 171 -8.26 7.38 -4.91
N SER A 172 -8.39 6.38 -4.03
CA SER A 172 -9.20 6.49 -2.83
C SER A 172 -8.76 5.50 -1.77
N SER A 173 -9.04 5.81 -0.50
CA SER A 173 -8.80 4.88 0.60
C SER A 173 -9.82 5.05 1.71
N ALA A 174 -10.10 3.95 2.42
CA ALA A 174 -10.93 3.97 3.61
C ALA A 174 -10.35 4.86 4.72
N LEU A 175 -9.04 5.07 4.79
CA LEU A 175 -8.47 5.96 5.81
C LEU A 175 -8.66 7.44 5.46
N ALA A 176 -8.53 7.80 4.18
CA ALA A 176 -8.74 9.18 3.72
C ALA A 176 -10.21 9.58 3.77
N SER A 177 -11.12 8.63 3.54
CA SER A 177 -12.56 8.87 3.53
C SER A 177 -13.28 8.44 4.81
N GLN A 178 -12.55 8.09 5.88
CA GLN A 178 -13.12 7.56 7.13
C GLN A 178 -14.13 6.40 6.90
N GLY A 179 -13.79 5.48 6.00
CA GLY A 179 -14.57 4.30 5.65
C GLY A 179 -15.65 4.54 4.59
N GLN A 180 -15.97 5.79 4.24
CA GLN A 180 -17.08 6.08 3.31
C GLN A 180 -16.85 5.60 1.88
N LYS A 181 -15.59 5.64 1.40
CA LYS A 181 -15.23 5.25 0.04
C LYS A 181 -14.46 3.92 0.03
N PRO A 182 -14.57 3.13 -1.05
CA PRO A 182 -13.68 2.01 -1.28
C PRO A 182 -12.20 2.43 -1.30
N CYS A 183 -11.29 1.48 -1.12
CA CYS A 183 -9.89 1.67 -1.56
C CYS A 183 -9.78 1.36 -3.05
N ARG A 184 -9.05 2.21 -3.80
CA ARG A 184 -8.80 2.03 -5.23
C ARG A 184 -7.35 2.38 -5.56
N PHE A 185 -6.71 1.49 -6.32
CA PHE A 185 -5.31 1.58 -6.74
C PHE A 185 -5.20 1.34 -8.23
N VAL A 186 -4.32 2.08 -8.89
CA VAL A 186 -4.02 1.93 -10.31
C VAL A 186 -2.54 1.61 -10.45
N PHE A 187 -2.23 0.61 -11.27
CA PHE A 187 -0.89 0.21 -11.63
C PHE A 187 -0.65 0.39 -13.12
N GLU A 188 0.57 0.73 -13.49
CA GLU A 188 1.05 0.70 -14.86
C GLU A 188 2.06 -0.44 -15.04
N ILE A 189 2.07 -1.03 -16.23
CA ILE A 189 3.07 -2.03 -16.60
C ILE A 189 4.33 -1.30 -17.03
N VAL A 190 5.47 -1.73 -16.50
CA VAL A 190 6.79 -1.13 -16.77
C VAL A 190 7.78 -2.21 -17.20
N ASP A 191 8.90 -1.78 -17.80
CA ASP A 191 9.94 -2.67 -18.36
C ASP A 191 10.87 -3.32 -17.32
#